data_AF-A0A6L9MJC6-F1
#
_entry.id   AF-A0A6L9MJC6-F1
#
_cell.length_a   1.000
_cell.length_b   1.000
_cell.length_c   1.000
_cell.angle_alpha   90.00
_cell.angle_beta   90.00
_cell.angle_gamma   90.00
#
_symmetry.space_group_name_H-M   'P 1'
#
loop_
_entity.id
_entity.type
_entity.pdbx_description
1 polymer ?
#
loop_
_entity_poly.entity_id
_entity_poly.type
_entity_poly.pdbx_seq_one_letter_code
_entity_poly.pdbx_strand_id
1 'polypeptide(L)'
;MSQVEYAAHRNVSKQAIGKMIKSGKIPTTVRGGRKMIDAAEADFALGENRMRVNSDDEDPRDAFGAGYAPGMGPGSGGGNAAASSASSGLTKARTASEVYRAKIAELEFNERVGQLIRVDDARRAMERCAEMLVRGLDQLPTHADDLATAFSRNGVAGLREALKGVSRDLRQTLSDNMRLTAADDEGDD
;
A
#
# COMPACT_ATOMS: atom_id res chain seq x y z
N MET A 1 -14.51 -15.32 -0.42
CA MET A 1 -14.38 -15.50 1.05
C MET A 1 -15.69 -15.12 1.75
N SER A 2 -16.04 -15.75 2.87
CA SER A 2 -17.23 -15.36 3.66
C SER A 2 -16.99 -14.05 4.43
N GLN A 3 -18.03 -13.31 4.78
CA GLN A 3 -17.91 -12.04 5.55
C GLN A 3 -17.17 -12.21 6.89
N VAL A 4 -17.35 -13.37 7.54
CA VAL A 4 -16.70 -13.70 8.82
C VAL A 4 -15.22 -13.97 8.64
N GLU A 5 -14.89 -14.67 7.56
CA GLU A 5 -13.53 -15.08 7.22
C GLU A 5 -12.73 -13.87 6.72
N TYR A 6 -13.34 -12.96 5.96
CA TYR A 6 -12.74 -11.69 5.57
C TYR A 6 -12.54 -10.74 6.76
N ALA A 7 -13.48 -10.73 7.72
CA ALA A 7 -13.33 -9.97 8.96
C ALA A 7 -12.15 -10.48 9.81
N ALA A 8 -11.98 -11.81 9.90
CA ALA A 8 -10.84 -12.43 10.58
C ALA A 8 -9.52 -12.15 9.88
N HIS A 9 -9.47 -12.26 8.54
CA HIS A 9 -8.29 -11.92 7.73
C HIS A 9 -7.81 -10.48 7.95
N ARG A 10 -8.76 -9.55 8.17
CA ARG A 10 -8.49 -8.12 8.37
C ARG A 10 -8.46 -7.70 9.86
N ASN A 11 -8.57 -8.64 10.80
CA ASN A 11 -8.66 -8.40 12.26
C ASN A 11 -9.73 -7.37 12.67
N VAL A 12 -10.80 -7.22 11.90
CA VAL A 12 -11.91 -6.29 12.19
C VAL A 12 -13.15 -7.05 12.64
N SER A 13 -14.02 -6.39 13.40
CA SER A 13 -15.29 -7.02 13.76
C SER A 13 -16.18 -7.24 12.53
N LYS A 14 -16.95 -8.34 12.52
CA LYS A 14 -17.95 -8.64 11.47
C LYS A 14 -18.94 -7.50 11.27
N GLN A 15 -19.27 -6.79 12.36
CA GLN A 15 -20.19 -5.64 12.32
C GLN A 15 -19.59 -4.45 11.56
N ALA A 16 -18.28 -4.21 11.67
CA ALA A 16 -17.59 -3.17 10.91
C ALA A 16 -17.61 -3.47 9.40
N ILE A 17 -17.34 -4.71 9.00
CA ILE A 17 -17.46 -5.15 7.61
C ILE A 17 -18.91 -5.03 7.11
N GLY A 18 -19.90 -5.42 7.92
CA GLY A 18 -21.32 -5.27 7.59
C GLY A 18 -21.74 -3.81 7.36
N LYS A 19 -21.22 -2.87 8.15
CA LYS A 19 -21.41 -1.43 7.94
C LYS A 19 -20.76 -0.97 6.63
N MET A 20 -19.54 -1.42 6.32
CA MET A 20 -18.82 -1.07 5.10
C MET A 20 -19.48 -1.58 3.81
N ILE A 21 -20.08 -2.77 3.87
CA ILE A 21 -20.90 -3.33 2.78
C ILE A 21 -22.18 -2.51 2.61
N LYS A 22 -22.85 -2.16 3.71
CA LYS A 22 -24.08 -1.35 3.67
C LYS A 22 -23.81 0.07 3.15
N SER A 23 -22.63 0.62 3.40
CA SER A 23 -22.19 1.92 2.87
C SER A 23 -21.62 1.85 1.44
N GLY A 24 -21.63 0.68 0.79
CA GLY A 24 -21.14 0.51 -0.59
C GLY A 24 -19.63 0.63 -0.77
N LYS A 25 -18.86 0.57 0.34
CA LYS A 25 -17.38 0.72 0.32
C LYS A 25 -16.66 -0.60 0.00
N ILE A 26 -17.33 -1.73 0.14
CA ILE A 26 -16.82 -3.05 -0.23
C ILE A 26 -17.76 -3.63 -1.29
N PRO A 27 -17.30 -3.90 -2.51
CA PRO A 27 -18.09 -4.62 -3.49
C PRO A 27 -18.34 -6.05 -2.98
N THR A 28 -19.60 -6.50 -3.01
CA THR A 28 -19.96 -7.88 -2.65
C THR A 28 -20.66 -8.55 -3.81
N THR A 29 -20.19 -9.74 -4.18
CA THR A 29 -20.83 -10.57 -5.21
C THR A 29 -21.70 -11.63 -4.55
N VAL A 30 -22.95 -11.75 -5.00
CA VAL A 30 -23.86 -12.80 -4.52
C VAL A 30 -23.72 -14.01 -5.43
N ARG A 31 -23.12 -15.09 -4.92
CA ARG A 31 -23.02 -16.37 -5.63
C ARG A 31 -23.78 -17.42 -4.84
N GLY A 32 -24.83 -17.99 -5.42
CA GLY A 32 -25.64 -19.04 -4.79
C GLY A 32 -26.37 -18.61 -3.51
N GLY A 33 -26.91 -17.39 -3.47
CA GLY A 33 -27.68 -16.88 -2.32
C GLY A 33 -26.85 -16.48 -1.09
N ARG A 34 -25.52 -16.61 -1.14
CA ARG A 34 -24.61 -16.16 -0.07
C ARG A 34 -23.76 -14.99 -0.56
N LYS A 35 -23.67 -13.94 0.26
CA LYS A 35 -22.82 -12.77 0.01
C LYS A 35 -21.36 -13.18 0.17
N MET A 36 -20.62 -13.22 -0.93
CA MET A 36 -19.19 -13.46 -0.93
C MET A 36 -18.44 -12.15 -1.15
N ILE A 37 -17.32 -12.03 -0.46
CA ILE A 37 -16.39 -10.92 -0.61
C ILE A 37 -15.17 -11.47 -1.36
N ASP A 38 -14.79 -10.80 -2.44
CA ASP A 38 -13.47 -10.96 -3.03
C ASP A 38 -12.49 -10.13 -2.21
N ALA A 39 -11.51 -10.80 -1.59
CA ALA A 39 -10.61 -10.15 -0.64
C ALA A 39 -9.71 -9.13 -1.34
N ALA A 40 -9.24 -9.41 -2.55
CA ALA A 40 -8.35 -8.51 -3.29
C ALA A 40 -9.08 -7.22 -3.72
N GLU A 41 -10.31 -7.37 -4.22
CA GLU A 41 -11.13 -6.23 -4.64
C GLU A 41 -11.60 -5.40 -3.44
N ALA A 42 -11.91 -6.05 -2.32
CA ALA A 42 -12.29 -5.38 -1.08
C ALA A 42 -11.11 -4.65 -0.40
N ASP A 43 -9.91 -5.23 -0.45
CA ASP A 43 -8.70 -4.60 0.09
C ASP A 43 -8.25 -3.41 -0.78
N PHE A 44 -8.39 -3.51 -2.10
CA PHE A 44 -8.20 -2.40 -3.03
C PHE A 44 -9.24 -1.27 -2.81
N ALA A 45 -10.53 -1.61 -2.72
CA ALA A 45 -11.61 -0.65 -2.51
C ALA A 45 -11.50 0.07 -1.16
N LEU A 46 -10.90 -0.59 -0.16
CA LEU A 46 -10.66 -0.01 1.16
C LEU A 46 -9.31 0.69 1.29
N GLY A 47 -8.54 0.82 0.19
CA GLY A 47 -7.31 1.60 0.10
C GLY A 47 -6.35 1.27 1.23
N GLU A 48 -5.62 0.16 1.09
CA GLU A 48 -4.59 -0.36 1.99
C GLU A 48 -3.94 0.73 2.87
N ASN A 49 -4.51 0.92 4.07
CA ASN A 49 -4.01 1.86 5.07
C ASN A 49 -3.82 1.09 6.37
N ARG A 50 -2.59 0.61 6.58
CA ARG A 50 -2.15 0.04 7.85
C ARG A 50 -1.65 1.16 8.75
N MET A 51 -2.55 1.72 9.56
CA MET A 51 -2.21 2.24 10.88
C MET A 51 -3.46 2.16 11.76
N ARG A 52 -3.49 1.21 12.71
CA ARG A 52 -4.43 1.29 13.82
C ARG A 52 -3.74 2.07 14.92
N VAL A 53 -4.04 3.36 15.00
CA VAL A 53 -4.00 4.05 16.30
C VAL A 53 -5.20 3.50 17.07
N ASN A 54 -4.96 2.90 18.23
CA ASN A 54 -6.03 2.55 19.15
C ASN A 54 -6.79 3.83 19.49
N SER A 55 -7.96 4.03 18.90
CA SER A 55 -8.99 4.90 19.44
C SER A 55 -9.91 4.02 20.28
N ASP A 56 -9.40 3.58 21.43
CA ASP A 56 -10.28 3.38 22.58
C ASP A 56 -10.60 4.80 23.05
N ASP A 57 -11.73 5.35 22.59
CA ASP A 57 -12.58 6.29 23.35
C ASP A 57 -13.76 6.79 22.49
N GLU A 58 -14.95 6.67 23.07
CA GLU A 58 -16.26 7.24 22.70
C GLU A 58 -17.14 6.49 21.67
N ASP A 59 -17.88 5.48 22.16
CA ASP A 59 -19.13 5.00 21.53
C ASP A 59 -20.22 6.09 21.74
N PRO A 60 -20.86 6.66 20.69
CA PRO A 60 -21.86 7.72 20.84
C PRO A 60 -23.23 7.22 21.35
N ARG A 61 -23.29 6.03 21.98
CA ARG A 61 -24.54 5.37 22.34
C ARG A 61 -24.85 5.34 23.84
N ASP A 62 -23.99 5.92 24.67
CA ASP A 62 -24.22 6.06 26.12
C ASP A 62 -24.69 7.47 26.54
N ALA A 63 -24.98 8.37 25.60
CA ALA A 63 -25.55 9.70 25.92
C ALA A 63 -27.09 9.72 26.10
N PHE A 64 -27.75 8.55 26.12
CA PHE A 64 -29.20 8.46 26.29
C PHE A 64 -29.59 7.33 27.25
N GLY A 65 -29.53 7.62 28.57
CA GLY A 65 -29.97 6.63 29.55
C GLY A 65 -29.90 7.05 31.01
N ALA A 66 -30.58 8.13 31.42
CA ALA A 66 -31.23 8.22 32.74
C ALA A 66 -32.07 9.50 32.90
N GLY A 67 -33.39 9.32 33.08
CA GLY A 67 -34.17 10.20 33.97
C GLY A 67 -35.08 11.27 33.34
N TYR A 68 -36.39 10.98 33.36
CA TYR A 68 -37.54 11.91 33.37
C TYR A 68 -38.03 12.57 32.06
N ALA A 69 -39.18 12.09 31.59
CA ALA A 69 -40.24 12.93 31.00
C ALA A 69 -41.30 13.24 32.08
N PRO A 70 -42.24 14.21 31.96
CA PRO A 70 -42.56 15.08 30.82
C PRO A 70 -42.77 16.58 31.19
N GLY A 71 -42.64 17.49 30.21
CA GLY A 71 -42.97 18.90 30.37
C GLY A 71 -43.38 19.55 29.05
N MET A 72 -44.64 19.93 28.96
CA MET A 72 -45.35 20.53 27.83
C MET A 72 -44.86 21.94 27.49
N GLY A 73 -44.81 22.32 26.21
CA GLY A 73 -44.72 23.72 25.79
C GLY A 73 -44.51 23.91 24.28
N PRO A 74 -45.51 24.42 23.52
CA PRO A 74 -45.37 24.71 22.09
C PRO A 74 -44.80 26.12 21.91
N GLY A 75 -43.66 26.23 21.21
CA GLY A 75 -42.98 27.49 20.96
C GLY A 75 -42.58 27.64 19.50
N SER A 76 -43.41 28.38 18.76
CA SER A 76 -43.20 28.88 17.40
C SER A 76 -41.81 29.52 17.22
N GLY A 77 -41.15 29.23 16.09
CA GLY A 77 -39.86 29.84 15.75
C GLY A 77 -39.30 29.35 14.40
N GLY A 78 -40.09 29.48 13.33
CA GLY A 78 -39.60 29.28 11.97
C GLY A 78 -38.64 30.40 11.56
N GLY A 79 -37.36 30.07 11.39
CA GLY A 79 -36.36 30.96 10.81
C GLY A 79 -34.95 30.42 10.99
N ASN A 80 -34.21 30.26 9.89
CA ASN A 80 -32.78 29.88 9.81
C ASN A 80 -32.39 28.38 9.75
N ALA A 81 -33.17 27.52 9.09
CA ALA A 81 -32.68 26.20 8.67
C ALA A 81 -31.72 26.24 7.46
N ALA A 82 -31.79 27.27 6.62
CA ALA A 82 -30.97 27.37 5.39
C ALA A 82 -29.53 27.87 5.68
N ALA A 83 -29.36 28.83 6.58
CA ALA A 83 -28.05 29.36 6.97
C ALA A 83 -27.24 28.37 7.84
N SER A 84 -27.92 27.58 8.67
CA SER A 84 -27.31 26.50 9.47
C SER A 84 -26.89 25.30 8.61
N SER A 85 -27.64 24.98 7.55
CA SER A 85 -27.26 23.97 6.56
C SER A 85 -26.06 24.40 5.69
N ALA A 86 -26.03 25.66 5.22
CA ALA A 86 -24.93 26.21 4.45
C ALA A 86 -23.63 26.37 5.27
N SER A 87 -23.74 26.82 6.53
CA SER A 87 -22.60 26.86 7.45
C SER A 87 -22.11 25.47 7.82
N SER A 88 -23.01 24.49 8.04
CA SER A 88 -22.64 23.08 8.25
C SER A 88 -21.88 22.50 7.05
N GLY A 89 -22.33 22.77 5.82
CA GLY A 89 -21.64 22.39 4.59
C GLY A 89 -20.26 23.03 4.43
N LEU A 90 -20.15 24.33 4.77
CA LEU A 90 -18.88 25.06 4.76
C LEU A 90 -17.88 24.51 5.79
N THR A 91 -18.34 24.18 7.02
CA THR A 91 -17.48 23.51 8.01
C THR A 91 -17.03 22.14 7.53
N LYS A 92 -17.92 21.32 6.95
CA LYS A 92 -17.55 20.01 6.40
C LYS A 92 -16.51 20.13 5.28
N ALA A 93 -16.63 21.12 4.41
CA ALA A 93 -15.67 21.38 3.34
C ALA A 93 -14.30 21.86 3.86
N ARG A 94 -14.29 22.70 4.92
CA ARG A 94 -13.06 23.14 5.58
C ARG A 94 -12.34 21.98 6.27
N THR A 95 -13.07 21.17 7.04
CA THR A 95 -12.50 19.98 7.70
C THR A 95 -11.95 18.98 6.68
N ALA A 96 -12.64 18.76 5.55
CA ALA A 96 -12.13 17.90 4.49
C ALA A 96 -10.81 18.43 3.89
N SER A 97 -10.75 19.74 3.61
CA SER A 97 -9.55 20.39 3.07
C SER A 97 -8.36 20.32 4.04
N GLU A 98 -8.60 20.48 5.33
CA GLU A 98 -7.57 20.34 6.38
C GLU A 98 -7.06 18.90 6.48
N VAL A 99 -7.94 17.90 6.40
CA VAL A 99 -7.55 16.49 6.39
C VAL A 99 -6.69 16.16 5.17
N TYR A 100 -7.04 16.66 3.98
CA TYR A 100 -6.22 16.43 2.79
C TYR A 100 -4.84 17.10 2.89
N ARG A 101 -4.78 18.32 3.44
CA ARG A 101 -3.50 19.01 3.68
C ARG A 101 -2.63 18.25 4.67
N ALA A 102 -3.22 17.74 5.75
CA ALA A 102 -2.52 16.92 6.72
C ALA A 102 -1.94 15.65 6.08
N LYS A 103 -2.70 14.98 5.20
CA LYS A 103 -2.23 13.78 4.48
C LYS A 103 -1.11 14.08 3.49
N ILE A 104 -1.17 15.21 2.78
CA ILE A 104 -0.09 15.61 1.86
C ILE A 104 1.18 15.90 2.67
N ALA A 105 1.06 16.64 3.79
CA ALA A 105 2.19 16.91 4.66
C ALA A 105 2.79 15.63 5.27
N GLU A 106 1.96 14.64 5.62
CA GLU A 106 2.40 13.33 6.07
C GLU A 106 3.15 12.56 4.97
N LEU A 107 2.64 12.56 3.73
CA LEU A 107 3.33 11.93 2.60
C LEU A 107 4.68 12.58 2.30
N GLU A 108 4.74 13.92 2.28
CA GLU A 108 5.99 14.66 2.08
C GLU A 108 6.99 14.41 3.22
N PHE A 109 6.51 14.34 4.46
CA PHE A 109 7.36 14.01 5.61
C PHE A 109 7.92 12.60 5.46
N ASN A 110 7.08 11.62 5.14
CA ASN A 110 7.49 10.24 4.96
C ASN A 110 8.43 10.06 3.75
N GLU A 111 8.29 10.86 2.69
CA GLU A 111 9.27 10.92 1.58
C GLU A 111 10.61 11.46 2.06
N ARG A 112 10.65 12.58 2.81
CA ARG A 112 11.90 13.15 3.35
C ARG A 112 12.60 12.26 4.37
N VAL A 113 11.85 11.47 5.15
CA VAL A 113 12.40 10.49 6.10
C VAL A 113 12.84 9.20 5.38
N GLY A 114 12.62 9.09 4.06
CA GLY A 114 13.00 7.93 3.25
C GLY A 114 12.12 6.70 3.48
N GLN A 115 10.94 6.87 4.08
CA GLN A 115 9.96 5.79 4.24
C GLN A 115 9.15 5.54 2.97
N LEU A 116 9.03 6.55 2.11
CA LEU A 116 8.35 6.49 0.83
C LEU A 116 9.28 6.95 -0.28
N ILE A 117 9.27 6.22 -1.39
CA ILE A 117 9.90 6.61 -2.65
C ILE A 117 8.82 6.74 -3.71
N ARG A 118 9.04 7.61 -4.69
CA ARG A 118 8.15 7.71 -5.84
C ARG A 118 8.23 6.43 -6.66
N VAL A 119 7.07 5.95 -7.09
CA VAL A 119 6.95 4.71 -7.87
C VAL A 119 7.72 4.80 -9.18
N ASP A 120 7.71 5.96 -9.83
CA ASP A 120 8.44 6.17 -11.09
C ASP A 120 9.95 6.07 -10.91
N ASP A 121 10.48 6.56 -9.79
CA ASP A 121 11.92 6.52 -9.50
C ASP A 121 12.35 5.08 -9.18
N ALA A 122 11.56 4.35 -8.39
CA ALA A 122 11.75 2.92 -8.15
C ALA A 122 11.71 2.11 -9.46
N ARG A 123 10.76 2.41 -10.35
CA ARG A 123 10.62 1.75 -11.65
C ARG A 123 11.84 2.00 -12.53
N ARG A 124 12.30 3.24 -12.65
CA ARG A 124 13.51 3.60 -13.42
C ARG A 124 14.75 2.90 -12.88
N ALA A 125 14.92 2.85 -11.56
CA ALA A 125 16.01 2.12 -10.93
C ALA A 125 15.98 0.62 -11.26
N MET A 126 14.80 -0.01 -11.22
CA MET A 126 14.62 -1.41 -11.60
C MET A 126 14.88 -1.65 -13.09
N GLU A 127 14.42 -0.75 -13.98
CA GLU A 127 14.68 -0.84 -15.43
C GLU A 127 16.18 -0.79 -15.72
N ARG A 128 16.92 0.14 -15.08
CA ARG A 128 18.40 0.22 -15.17
C ARG A 128 19.07 -1.08 -14.71
N CYS A 129 18.65 -1.63 -13.57
CA CYS A 129 19.19 -2.89 -13.06
C CYS A 129 18.90 -4.08 -13.98
N ALA A 130 17.69 -4.14 -14.55
CA ALA A 130 17.27 -5.20 -15.44
C ALA A 130 18.05 -5.17 -16.76
N GLU A 131 18.29 -3.99 -17.34
CA GLU A 131 19.08 -3.84 -18.57
C GLU A 131 20.50 -4.40 -18.39
N MET A 132 21.14 -4.10 -17.25
CA MET A 132 22.47 -4.62 -16.94
C MET A 132 22.50 -6.14 -16.74
N LEU A 133 21.46 -6.71 -16.13
CA LEU A 133 21.31 -8.15 -16.02
C LEU A 133 21.19 -8.82 -17.39
N VAL A 134 20.32 -8.30 -18.25
CA VAL A 134 20.12 -8.81 -19.62
C VAL A 134 21.42 -8.75 -20.40
N ARG A 135 22.13 -7.62 -20.34
CA ARG A 135 23.44 -7.46 -20.98
C ARG A 135 24.46 -8.49 -20.48
N GLY A 136 24.48 -8.78 -19.18
CA GLY A 136 25.36 -9.80 -18.61
C GLY A 136 25.02 -11.22 -19.09
N LEU A 137 23.74 -11.52 -19.28
CA LEU A 137 23.29 -12.80 -19.86
C LEU A 137 23.64 -12.93 -21.34
N ASP A 138 23.48 -11.86 -22.11
CA ASP A 138 23.84 -11.83 -23.54
C ASP A 138 25.34 -11.98 -23.77
N GLN A 139 26.16 -11.66 -22.76
CA GLN A 139 27.60 -11.85 -22.79
C GLN A 139 28.04 -13.29 -22.44
N LEU A 140 27.16 -14.19 -21.99
CA LEU A 140 27.55 -15.57 -21.66
C LEU A 140 28.34 -16.31 -22.76
N PRO A 141 28.03 -16.14 -24.07
CA PRO A 141 28.81 -16.77 -25.14
C PRO A 141 30.27 -16.33 -25.19
N THR A 142 30.63 -15.15 -24.68
CA THR A 142 32.03 -14.68 -24.68
C THR A 142 32.92 -15.50 -23.75
N HIS A 143 32.32 -16.17 -22.76
CA HIS A 143 33.04 -17.08 -21.86
C HIS A 143 33.28 -18.47 -22.46
N ALA A 144 32.79 -18.77 -23.67
CA ALA A 144 32.89 -20.10 -24.26
C ALA A 144 34.33 -20.62 -24.37
N ASP A 145 35.28 -19.75 -24.75
CA ASP A 145 36.70 -20.12 -24.89
C ASP A 145 37.37 -20.42 -23.54
N ASP A 146 37.03 -19.63 -22.51
CA ASP A 146 37.51 -19.85 -21.14
C ASP A 146 36.95 -21.16 -20.58
N LEU A 147 35.67 -21.45 -20.82
CA LEU A 147 35.03 -22.70 -20.41
C LEU A 147 35.62 -23.90 -21.14
N ALA A 148 35.89 -23.79 -22.45
CA ALA A 148 36.55 -24.83 -23.24
C ALA A 148 37.99 -25.09 -22.75
N THR A 149 38.71 -24.02 -22.40
CA THR A 149 40.05 -24.11 -21.82
C THR A 149 40.02 -24.78 -20.44
N ALA A 150 39.08 -24.40 -19.57
CA ALA A 150 38.92 -25.00 -18.25
C ALA A 150 38.56 -26.49 -18.33
N PHE A 151 37.69 -26.85 -19.28
CA PHE A 151 37.34 -28.23 -19.57
C PHE A 151 38.56 -29.03 -20.07
N SER A 152 39.37 -28.45 -20.95
CA SER A 152 40.56 -29.12 -21.48
C SER A 152 41.62 -29.41 -20.41
N ARG A 153 41.70 -28.58 -19.36
CA ARG A 153 42.66 -28.76 -18.25
C ARG A 153 42.23 -29.81 -17.24
N ASN A 154 40.99 -29.72 -16.74
CA ASN A 154 40.51 -30.48 -15.58
C ASN A 154 39.17 -31.20 -15.84
N GLY A 155 38.78 -31.36 -17.10
CA GLY A 155 37.51 -31.98 -17.49
C GLY A 155 36.29 -31.26 -16.88
N VAL A 156 35.30 -32.04 -16.49
CA VAL A 156 34.03 -31.53 -15.93
C VAL A 156 34.24 -30.77 -14.61
N ALA A 157 35.27 -31.09 -13.83
CA ALA A 157 35.57 -30.40 -12.58
C ALA A 157 36.01 -28.95 -12.85
N GLY A 158 36.90 -28.74 -13.82
CA GLY A 158 37.32 -27.41 -14.25
C GLY A 158 36.19 -26.60 -14.86
N LEU A 159 35.33 -27.23 -15.68
CA LEU A 159 34.15 -26.57 -16.24
C LEU A 159 33.19 -26.07 -15.15
N ARG A 160 32.93 -26.87 -14.11
CA ARG A 160 32.06 -26.45 -12.99
C ARG A 160 32.66 -25.27 -12.22
N GLU A 161 33.97 -25.26 -12.02
CA GLU A 161 34.65 -24.17 -11.32
C GLU A 161 34.59 -22.87 -12.14
N ALA A 162 34.84 -22.94 -13.45
CA ALA A 162 34.72 -21.81 -14.36
C ALA A 162 33.29 -21.26 -14.43
N LEU A 163 32.27 -22.12 -14.53
CA LEU A 163 30.86 -21.70 -14.49
C LEU A 163 30.48 -21.01 -13.17
N LYS A 164 31.03 -21.47 -12.04
CA LYS A 164 30.85 -20.79 -10.75
C LYS A 164 31.50 -19.40 -10.74
N GLY A 165 32.66 -19.26 -11.38
CA GLY A 165 33.32 -17.97 -11.59
C GLY A 165 32.43 -17.00 -12.34
N VAL A 166 31.96 -17.39 -13.54
CA VAL A 166 31.05 -16.58 -14.36
C VAL A 166 29.77 -16.20 -13.59
N SER A 167 29.17 -17.15 -12.86
CA SER A 167 28.00 -16.87 -12.04
C SER A 167 28.28 -15.86 -10.90
N ARG A 168 29.49 -15.90 -10.32
CA ARG A 168 29.90 -14.96 -9.28
C ARG A 168 30.14 -13.57 -9.86
N ASP A 169 30.79 -13.48 -11.01
CA ASP A 169 31.08 -12.21 -11.67
C ASP A 169 29.79 -11.51 -12.13
N LEU A 170 28.82 -12.27 -12.64
CA LEU A 170 27.49 -11.74 -12.99
C LEU A 170 26.75 -11.19 -11.76
N ARG A 171 26.81 -11.91 -10.63
CA ARG A 171 26.22 -11.46 -9.35
C ARG A 171 26.93 -10.22 -8.80
N GLN A 172 28.25 -10.16 -8.93
CA GLN A 172 29.04 -9.02 -8.47
C GLN A 172 28.71 -7.77 -9.29
N THR A 173 28.68 -7.91 -10.61
CA THR A 173 28.25 -6.85 -11.53
C THR A 173 26.87 -6.33 -11.17
N LEU A 174 25.89 -7.21 -10.95
CA LEU A 174 24.55 -6.79 -10.52
C LEU A 174 24.58 -6.03 -9.19
N SER A 175 25.28 -6.56 -8.18
CA SER A 175 25.39 -5.94 -6.87
C SER A 175 26.03 -4.55 -6.92
N ASP A 176 27.06 -4.37 -7.76
CA ASP A 176 27.76 -3.10 -7.87
C ASP A 176 26.89 -2.05 -8.59
N ASN A 177 26.13 -2.45 -9.62
CA ASN A 177 25.19 -1.56 -10.29
C ASN A 177 24.00 -1.17 -9.39
N MET A 178 23.50 -2.09 -8.56
CA MET A 178 22.46 -1.77 -7.57
C MET A 178 22.95 -0.77 -6.51
N ARG A 179 24.24 -0.81 -6.16
CA ARG A 179 24.87 0.16 -5.25
C ARG A 179 25.12 1.50 -5.92
N LEU A 180 25.56 1.50 -7.18
CA LEU A 180 25.79 2.73 -7.94
C LEU A 180 24.48 3.50 -8.15
N THR A 181 23.39 2.79 -8.45
CA THR A 181 22.05 3.39 -8.55
C THR A 181 21.62 4.08 -7.24
N ALA A 182 22.06 3.57 -6.09
CA ALA A 182 21.80 4.21 -4.80
C ALA A 182 22.68 5.45 -4.55
N ALA A 183 23.88 5.50 -5.13
CA ALA A 183 24.81 6.63 -4.98
C ALA A 183 24.53 7.78 -5.97
N ASP A 184 24.08 7.46 -7.19
CA ASP A 184 23.74 8.46 -8.21
C ASP A 184 22.49 9.27 -7.83
N ASP A 185 21.55 8.70 -7.07
CA ASP A 185 20.38 9.42 -6.55
C ASP A 185 20.71 10.34 -5.35
N GLU A 186 21.84 10.14 -4.65
CA GLU A 186 22.28 11.03 -3.55
C GLU A 186 23.03 12.29 -4.06
N GLY A 187 23.31 12.37 -5.36
CA GLY A 187 24.15 13.42 -5.96
C GLY A 187 23.42 14.57 -6.65
N ASP A 188 22.09 14.57 -6.68
CA ASP A 188 21.26 15.50 -7.48
C ASP A 188 20.41 16.49 -6.64
N ASP A 189 20.79 16.74 -5.38
CA ASP A 189 20.22 17.77 -4.50
C ASP A 189 21.04 19.08 -4.46
#